data_AF-A0A4S2RMV2-F1
#
_entry.id   AF-A0A4S2RMV2-F1
#
_cell.length_a   1.000
_cell.length_b   1.000
_cell.length_c   1.000
_cell.angle_alpha   90.00
_cell.angle_beta   90.00
_cell.angle_gamma   90.00
#
_symmetry.space_group_name_H-M   'P 1'
#
loop_
_entity.id
_entity.type
_entity.pdbx_description
1 polymer ?
#
loop_
_entity_poly.entity_id
_entity_poly.type
_entity_poly.pdbx_seq_one_letter_code
_entity_poly.pdbx_strand_id
1 'polypeptide(L)'
;MSTADDDRIALDLLDAHLEDLWRAAGELQRGNRAVVPEVPREPAGATADGAAAELLRWGYAELARIPRSPADVFARSAGNTLMELRRRRSPWNAAALRLLEDPYVFLATGPRRHDDWAEDVLALMHREVPDPRGWLRIDSDRTNNARHAVPAYPFEPPPAAGFRDRLHELEPAGAVTALAVMAEEWEDDRPVRSRPERDALLADARFLLDRYGPAPQFWTNARDAASDPARDFVQAGLKGTRVHGFITGEYINGIDLFEELGLIAVSGDEVGVFWSFGAY
;
A
#
# COMPACT_ATOMS: atom_id res chain seq x y z
N MET A 1 22.70 -18.33 -3.88
CA MET A 1 21.26 -18.11 -3.67
C MET A 1 20.76 -19.22 -2.77
N SER A 2 20.07 -18.88 -1.69
CA SER A 2 19.46 -19.89 -0.80
C SER A 2 18.10 -20.30 -1.35
N THR A 3 17.58 -21.48 -0.99
CA THR A 3 16.22 -21.92 -1.37
C THR A 3 15.15 -20.90 -0.97
N ALA A 4 15.34 -20.17 0.13
CA ALA A 4 14.42 -19.10 0.54
C ALA A 4 14.46 -17.88 -0.38
N ASP A 5 15.61 -17.59 -1.02
CA ASP A 5 15.69 -16.53 -2.03
C ASP A 5 14.96 -16.95 -3.31
N ASP A 6 15.11 -18.22 -3.70
CA ASP A 6 14.47 -18.79 -4.89
C ASP A 6 12.94 -18.80 -4.73
N ASP A 7 12.44 -19.22 -3.57
CA ASP A 7 11.01 -19.21 -3.25
C ASP A 7 10.44 -17.78 -3.24
N ARG A 8 11.19 -16.81 -2.71
CA ARG A 8 10.79 -15.39 -2.74
C ARG A 8 10.68 -14.87 -4.17
N ILE A 9 11.69 -15.14 -5.00
CA ILE A 9 11.68 -14.74 -6.41
C ILE A 9 10.50 -15.38 -7.14
N ALA A 10 10.22 -16.65 -6.90
CA ALA A 10 9.08 -17.34 -7.49
C ALA A 10 7.73 -16.71 -7.06
N LEU A 11 7.59 -16.34 -5.79
CA LEU A 11 6.39 -15.65 -5.29
C LEU A 11 6.24 -14.25 -5.90
N ASP A 12 7.34 -13.51 -6.09
CA ASP A 12 7.34 -12.22 -6.76
C ASP A 12 6.91 -12.34 -8.23
N LEU A 13 7.40 -13.35 -8.94
CA LEU A 13 7.00 -13.64 -10.31
C LEU A 13 5.52 -14.03 -10.42
N LEU A 14 5.03 -14.84 -9.48
CA LEU A 14 3.62 -15.24 -9.45
C LEU A 14 2.69 -14.06 -9.14
N ASP A 15 3.06 -13.21 -8.18
CA ASP A 15 2.31 -11.97 -7.87
C ASP A 15 2.25 -11.05 -9.09
N ALA A 16 3.39 -10.77 -9.72
CA ALA A 16 3.47 -9.95 -10.92
C ALA A 16 2.62 -10.52 -12.06
N HIS A 17 2.67 -11.84 -12.27
CA HIS A 17 1.86 -12.50 -13.30
C HIS A 17 0.36 -12.37 -13.02
N LEU A 18 -0.09 -12.64 -11.79
CA LEU A 18 -1.50 -12.49 -11.42
C LEU A 18 -1.98 -11.04 -11.54
N GLU A 19 -1.11 -10.07 -11.30
CA GLU A 19 -1.43 -8.67 -11.50
C GLU A 19 -1.58 -8.30 -12.98
N ASP A 20 -0.64 -8.72 -13.83
CA ASP A 20 -0.77 -8.51 -15.29
C ASP A 20 -2.02 -9.21 -15.84
N LEU A 21 -2.34 -10.38 -15.29
CA LEU A 21 -3.57 -11.12 -15.59
C LEU A 21 -4.82 -10.31 -15.23
N TRP A 22 -4.86 -9.79 -14.01
CA TRP A 22 -5.98 -9.01 -13.51
C TRP A 22 -6.16 -7.71 -14.30
N ARG A 23 -5.06 -7.02 -14.64
CA ARG A 23 -5.10 -5.83 -15.50
C ARG A 23 -5.67 -6.14 -16.88
N ALA A 24 -5.17 -7.20 -17.54
CA ALA A 24 -5.69 -7.61 -18.85
C ALA A 24 -7.17 -7.98 -18.77
N ALA A 25 -7.60 -8.66 -17.70
CA ALA A 25 -9.00 -8.99 -17.48
C ALA A 25 -9.89 -7.73 -17.29
N GLY A 26 -9.40 -6.73 -16.57
CA GLY A 26 -10.08 -5.43 -16.40
C GLY A 26 -10.26 -4.68 -17.72
N GLU A 27 -9.25 -4.67 -18.59
CA GLU A 27 -9.37 -4.10 -19.94
C GLU A 27 -10.43 -4.81 -20.78
N LEU A 28 -10.43 -6.15 -20.77
CA LEU A 28 -11.46 -6.94 -21.48
C LEU A 28 -12.87 -6.67 -20.93
N GLN A 29 -13.01 -6.53 -19.61
CA GLN A 29 -14.28 -6.20 -18.97
C GLN A 29 -14.81 -4.84 -19.42
N ARG A 30 -13.94 -3.84 -19.67
CA ARG A 30 -14.31 -2.54 -20.23
C ARG A 30 -14.58 -2.59 -21.74
N GLY A 31 -14.43 -3.74 -22.39
CA GLY A 31 -14.60 -3.92 -23.83
C GLY A 31 -13.36 -3.55 -24.66
N ASN A 32 -12.22 -3.30 -24.02
CA ASN A 32 -10.96 -2.99 -24.70
C ASN A 32 -10.28 -4.28 -25.17
N ARG A 33 -9.40 -4.16 -26.17
CA ARG A 33 -8.50 -5.25 -26.56
C ARG A 33 -7.35 -5.33 -25.57
N ALA A 34 -7.08 -6.51 -25.04
CA ALA A 34 -5.92 -6.77 -24.19
C ALA A 34 -5.27 -8.11 -24.55
N VAL A 35 -3.94 -8.16 -24.37
CA VAL A 35 -3.19 -9.41 -24.47
C VAL A 35 -3.23 -10.07 -23.10
N VAL A 36 -3.86 -11.24 -23.03
CA VAL A 36 -3.92 -12.04 -21.80
C VAL A 36 -2.63 -12.85 -21.70
N PRO A 37 -1.84 -12.71 -20.63
CA PRO A 37 -0.61 -13.47 -20.50
C PRO A 37 -0.92 -14.96 -20.33
N GLU A 38 -0.10 -15.80 -20.95
CA GLU A 38 -0.22 -17.26 -20.84
C GLU A 38 0.07 -17.73 -19.43
N VAL A 39 -0.55 -18.85 -19.02
CA VAL A 39 -0.29 -19.43 -17.70
C VAL A 39 1.16 -19.90 -17.63
N PRO A 40 2.01 -19.34 -16.76
CA PRO A 40 3.37 -19.80 -16.56
C PRO A 40 3.37 -21.24 -16.08
N ARG A 41 4.36 -22.01 -16.54
CA ARG A 41 4.61 -23.33 -15.97
C ARG A 41 5.13 -23.17 -14.55
N GLU A 42 4.68 -24.03 -13.65
CA GLU A 42 5.25 -24.15 -12.31
C GLU A 42 6.77 -24.44 -12.44
N PRO A 43 7.64 -23.70 -11.74
CA PRO A 43 9.06 -23.94 -11.80
C PRO A 43 9.38 -25.36 -11.35
N ALA A 44 10.18 -26.09 -12.15
CA ALA A 44 10.66 -27.41 -11.78
C ALA A 44 11.59 -27.27 -10.56
N GLY A 45 11.11 -27.65 -9.37
CA GLY A 45 11.89 -27.54 -8.14
C GLY A 45 11.13 -27.07 -6.89
N ALA A 46 9.81 -26.80 -6.97
CA ALA A 46 8.96 -26.55 -5.79
C ALA A 46 8.69 -27.83 -4.97
N THR A 47 9.74 -28.64 -4.75
CA THR A 47 9.74 -29.87 -3.94
C THR A 47 10.18 -29.62 -2.50
N ALA A 48 10.39 -28.36 -2.10
CA ALA A 48 10.73 -28.00 -0.73
C ALA A 48 9.47 -27.98 0.15
N ASP A 49 9.62 -28.45 1.38
CA ASP A 49 8.65 -28.29 2.46
C ASP A 49 8.81 -26.89 3.07
N GLY A 50 7.72 -26.14 3.19
CA GLY A 50 7.72 -24.79 3.75
C GLY A 50 6.53 -23.94 3.30
N ALA A 51 6.20 -22.93 4.09
CA ALA A 51 5.03 -22.07 3.85
C ALA A 51 5.07 -21.36 2.48
N ALA A 52 6.27 -20.96 2.02
CA ALA A 52 6.43 -20.31 0.71
C ALA A 52 6.15 -21.27 -0.45
N ALA A 53 6.69 -22.50 -0.38
CA ALA A 53 6.44 -23.54 -1.38
C ALA A 53 4.98 -24.00 -1.39
N GLU A 54 4.33 -24.11 -0.22
CA GLU A 54 2.89 -24.37 -0.12
C GLU A 54 2.06 -23.27 -0.77
N LEU A 55 2.43 -22.01 -0.55
CA LEU A 55 1.76 -20.86 -1.15
C LEU A 55 1.93 -20.83 -2.66
N LEU A 56 3.12 -21.15 -3.17
CA LEU A 56 3.37 -21.29 -4.61
C LEU A 56 2.48 -22.37 -5.23
N ARG A 57 2.45 -23.57 -4.65
CA ARG A 57 1.60 -24.68 -5.13
C ARG A 57 0.13 -24.29 -5.15
N TRP A 58 -0.35 -23.66 -4.08
CA TRP A 58 -1.72 -23.14 -4.04
C TRP A 58 -1.96 -22.11 -5.14
N GLY A 59 -1.06 -21.13 -5.31
CA GLY A 59 -1.24 -20.04 -6.26
C GLY A 59 -1.22 -20.49 -7.72
N TYR A 60 -0.33 -21.42 -8.09
CA TYR A 60 -0.35 -22.03 -9.43
C TYR A 60 -1.61 -22.87 -9.68
N ALA A 61 -2.08 -23.61 -8.67
CA ALA A 61 -3.32 -24.37 -8.76
C ALA A 61 -4.56 -23.47 -8.95
N GLU A 62 -4.63 -22.34 -8.24
CA GLU A 62 -5.71 -21.36 -8.42
C GLU A 62 -5.61 -20.65 -9.78
N LEU A 63 -4.41 -20.26 -10.19
CA LEU A 63 -4.16 -19.64 -11.49
C LEU A 63 -4.68 -20.51 -12.66
N ALA A 64 -4.49 -21.82 -12.57
CA ALA A 64 -5.00 -22.77 -13.55
C ALA A 64 -6.54 -22.90 -13.56
N ARG A 65 -7.22 -22.52 -12.47
CA ARG A 65 -8.68 -22.57 -12.32
C ARG A 65 -9.38 -21.27 -12.72
N ILE A 66 -8.66 -20.17 -12.91
CA ILE A 66 -9.24 -18.88 -13.27
C ILE A 66 -9.98 -18.99 -14.62
N PRO A 67 -11.30 -18.77 -14.67
CA PRO A 67 -12.05 -18.78 -15.92
C PRO A 67 -11.62 -17.60 -16.80
N ARG A 68 -11.58 -17.81 -18.12
CA ARG A 68 -11.22 -16.76 -19.10
C ARG A 68 -12.42 -16.03 -19.69
N SER A 69 -13.62 -16.49 -19.36
CA SER A 69 -14.88 -15.94 -19.83
C SER A 69 -16.02 -16.33 -18.86
N PRO A 70 -17.06 -15.50 -18.69
CA PRO A 70 -17.19 -14.13 -19.22
C PRO A 70 -16.18 -13.16 -18.58
N ALA A 71 -15.94 -12.01 -19.22
CA ALA A 71 -14.85 -11.10 -18.86
C ALA A 71 -14.96 -10.54 -17.42
N ASP A 72 -16.19 -10.31 -16.93
CA ASP A 72 -16.44 -9.86 -15.57
C ASP A 72 -16.10 -10.94 -14.52
N VAL A 73 -16.40 -12.21 -14.81
CA VAL A 73 -16.03 -13.35 -13.96
C VAL A 73 -14.52 -13.53 -13.99
N PHE A 74 -13.88 -13.42 -15.16
CA PHE A 74 -12.43 -13.49 -15.28
C PHE A 74 -11.72 -12.42 -14.44
N ALA A 75 -12.16 -11.16 -14.54
CA ALA A 75 -11.58 -10.05 -13.78
C ALA A 75 -11.75 -10.23 -12.27
N ARG A 76 -12.94 -10.62 -11.81
CA ARG A 76 -13.18 -10.90 -10.39
C ARG A 76 -12.34 -12.07 -9.89
N SER A 77 -12.27 -13.17 -10.63
CA SER A 77 -11.48 -14.34 -10.24
C SER A 77 -9.99 -14.02 -10.17
N ALA A 78 -9.42 -13.33 -11.17
CA ALA A 78 -8.02 -12.93 -11.16
C ALA A 78 -7.70 -11.97 -9.99
N GLY A 79 -8.55 -10.98 -9.76
CA GLY A 79 -8.39 -10.05 -8.63
C GLY A 79 -8.45 -10.76 -7.27
N ASN A 80 -9.43 -11.63 -7.07
CA ASN A 80 -9.58 -12.39 -5.84
C ASN A 80 -8.37 -13.30 -5.58
N THR A 81 -7.88 -14.01 -6.61
CA THR A 81 -6.69 -14.86 -6.47
C THR A 81 -5.45 -14.04 -6.13
N LEU A 82 -5.27 -12.87 -6.76
CA LEU A 82 -4.16 -11.96 -6.46
C LEU A 82 -4.22 -11.44 -5.01
N MET A 83 -5.39 -10.96 -4.55
CA MET A 83 -5.55 -10.47 -3.18
C MET A 83 -5.32 -11.59 -2.16
N GLU A 84 -5.83 -12.80 -2.43
CA GLU A 84 -5.64 -13.93 -1.54
C GLU A 84 -4.18 -14.41 -1.48
N LEU A 85 -3.46 -14.39 -2.61
CA LEU A 85 -2.01 -14.64 -2.63
C LEU A 85 -1.28 -13.65 -1.73
N ARG A 86 -1.55 -12.35 -1.91
CA ARG A 86 -0.95 -11.26 -1.13
C ARG A 86 -1.27 -11.40 0.35
N ARG A 87 -2.51 -11.71 0.70
CA ARG A 87 -2.98 -11.93 2.07
C ARG A 87 -2.25 -13.09 2.75
N ARG A 88 -2.06 -14.22 2.04
CA ARG A 88 -1.39 -15.41 2.58
C ARG A 88 0.13 -15.30 2.65
N ARG A 89 0.72 -14.37 1.88
CA ARG A 89 2.18 -14.19 1.80
C ARG A 89 2.80 -13.79 3.14
N SER A 90 2.13 -12.97 3.94
CA SER A 90 2.59 -12.65 5.29
C SER A 90 1.44 -12.16 6.17
N PRO A 91 1.52 -12.34 7.52
CA PRO A 91 0.56 -11.74 8.45
C PRO A 91 0.49 -10.22 8.33
N TRP A 92 1.61 -9.57 7.97
CA TRP A 92 1.68 -8.13 7.77
C TRP A 92 0.84 -7.70 6.57
N ASN A 93 0.93 -8.42 5.44
CA ASN A 93 0.07 -8.16 4.29
C ASN A 93 -1.40 -8.36 4.64
N ALA A 94 -1.74 -9.39 5.42
CA ALA A 94 -3.11 -9.63 5.84
C ALA A 94 -3.67 -8.50 6.71
N ALA A 95 -2.86 -7.93 7.62
CA ALA A 95 -3.24 -6.77 8.43
C ALA A 95 -3.38 -5.51 7.57
N ALA A 96 -2.47 -5.28 6.62
CA ALA A 96 -2.52 -4.15 5.71
C ALA A 96 -3.80 -4.17 4.88
N LEU A 97 -4.16 -5.33 4.30
CA LEU A 97 -5.39 -5.46 3.54
C LEU A 97 -6.65 -5.27 4.39
N ARG A 98 -6.70 -5.83 5.61
CA ARG A 98 -7.85 -5.60 6.50
C ARG A 98 -8.05 -4.14 6.88
N LEU A 99 -6.95 -3.38 6.97
CA LEU A 99 -7.00 -1.98 7.39
C LEU A 99 -7.22 -1.01 6.21
N LEU A 100 -6.64 -1.30 5.04
CA LEU A 100 -6.36 -0.31 3.99
C LEU A 100 -6.73 -0.76 2.56
N GLU A 101 -7.37 -1.92 2.37
CA GLU A 101 -7.72 -2.41 1.01
C GLU A 101 -8.84 -1.59 0.34
N ASP A 102 -9.82 -1.13 1.12
CA ASP A 102 -10.99 -0.40 0.62
C ASP A 102 -10.75 1.11 0.35
N PRO A 103 -10.15 1.89 1.27
CA PRO A 103 -9.99 3.34 1.07
C PRO A 103 -8.95 3.65 -0.01
N TYR A 104 -9.04 4.85 -0.59
CA TYR A 104 -8.03 5.30 -1.56
C TYR A 104 -6.75 5.73 -0.84
N VAL A 105 -5.78 4.81 -0.82
CA VAL A 105 -4.54 4.94 -0.05
C VAL A 105 -3.31 4.51 -0.83
N PHE A 106 -2.17 5.02 -0.37
CA PHE A 106 -0.84 4.59 -0.75
C PHE A 106 -0.14 3.99 0.48
N LEU A 107 0.35 2.77 0.34
CA LEU A 107 1.18 2.06 1.32
C LEU A 107 2.41 1.53 0.61
N ALA A 108 3.60 2.01 0.99
CA ALA A 108 4.85 1.45 0.53
C ALA A 108 5.91 1.44 1.63
N THR A 109 6.74 0.40 1.63
CA THR A 109 7.95 0.31 2.45
C THR A 109 9.17 0.22 1.54
N GLY A 110 10.29 0.79 1.98
CA GLY A 110 11.55 0.83 1.26
C GLY A 110 12.75 0.77 2.21
N PRO A 111 13.95 0.56 1.67
CA PRO A 111 15.17 0.54 2.45
C PRO A 111 15.55 1.96 2.92
N ARG A 112 16.16 2.05 4.11
CA ARG A 112 16.83 3.26 4.59
C ARG A 112 18.26 3.27 4.05
N ARG A 113 18.60 4.21 3.16
CA ARG A 113 19.91 4.25 2.47
C ARG A 113 20.68 5.54 2.65
N HIS A 114 19.98 6.64 2.95
CA HIS A 114 20.60 7.96 3.02
C HIS A 114 20.85 8.39 4.46
N ASP A 115 21.56 9.48 4.71
CA ASP A 115 21.63 10.04 6.07
C ASP A 115 20.39 10.88 6.38
N ASP A 116 19.78 11.53 5.37
CA ASP A 116 18.47 12.15 5.47
C ASP A 116 17.38 11.19 5.01
N TRP A 117 16.47 10.80 5.92
CA TRP A 117 15.39 9.86 5.60
C TRP A 117 14.36 10.43 4.63
N ALA A 118 14.29 11.75 4.51
CA ALA A 118 13.42 12.39 3.54
C ALA A 118 13.74 11.95 2.11
N GLU A 119 15.01 11.70 1.78
CA GLU A 119 15.42 11.20 0.46
C GLU A 119 14.87 9.79 0.19
N ASP A 120 14.88 8.91 1.19
CA ASP A 120 14.32 7.55 1.05
C ASP A 120 12.78 7.57 0.91
N VAL A 121 12.11 8.49 1.61
CA VAL A 121 10.66 8.69 1.50
C VAL A 121 10.28 9.21 0.11
N LEU A 122 11.05 10.18 -0.42
CA LEU A 122 10.82 10.69 -1.77
C LEU A 122 11.04 9.59 -2.81
N ALA A 123 12.10 8.79 -2.69
CA ALA A 123 12.33 7.64 -3.56
C ALA A 123 11.16 6.64 -3.52
N LEU A 124 10.52 6.47 -2.36
CA LEU A 124 9.30 5.66 -2.23
C LEU A 124 8.09 6.28 -2.93
N MET A 125 7.82 7.57 -2.75
CA MET A 125 6.72 8.27 -3.43
C MET A 125 6.89 8.22 -4.96
N HIS A 126 8.13 8.30 -5.43
CA HIS A 126 8.50 8.15 -6.84
C HIS A 126 8.55 6.69 -7.33
N ARG A 127 8.37 5.70 -6.43
CA ARG A 127 8.39 4.25 -6.70
C ARG A 127 9.72 3.75 -7.25
N GLU A 128 10.82 4.39 -6.87
CA GLU A 128 12.17 4.10 -7.36
C GLU A 128 12.81 2.91 -6.65
N VAL A 129 12.28 2.54 -5.47
CA VAL A 129 12.81 1.47 -4.65
C VAL A 129 11.75 0.40 -4.34
N PRO A 130 12.13 -0.89 -4.33
CA PRO A 130 11.25 -1.97 -3.90
C PRO A 130 11.23 -2.09 -2.37
N ASP A 131 10.23 -2.81 -1.85
CA ASP A 131 10.23 -3.27 -0.46
C ASP A 131 11.38 -4.29 -0.25
N PRO A 132 12.27 -4.09 0.75
CA PRO A 132 13.41 -4.99 0.98
C PRO A 132 13.00 -6.44 1.34
N ARG A 133 11.81 -6.64 1.90
CA ARG A 133 11.21 -7.93 2.26
C ARG A 133 10.25 -8.47 1.17
N GLY A 134 9.98 -7.69 0.12
CA GLY A 134 9.05 -8.05 -0.94
C GLY A 134 7.61 -8.22 -0.45
N TRP A 135 7.20 -7.43 0.55
CA TRP A 135 5.82 -7.45 1.07
C TRP A 135 4.92 -6.48 0.29
N LEU A 136 3.64 -6.46 0.67
CA LEU A 136 2.59 -5.74 -0.06
C LEU A 136 2.88 -4.25 -0.18
N ARG A 137 2.66 -3.71 -1.38
CA ARG A 137 2.46 -2.29 -1.67
C ARG A 137 1.00 -2.09 -2.07
N ILE A 138 0.30 -1.13 -1.44
CA ILE A 138 -1.03 -0.68 -1.88
C ILE A 138 -0.80 0.63 -2.64
N ASP A 139 -1.11 0.62 -3.94
CA ASP A 139 -0.83 1.72 -4.84
C ASP A 139 -1.72 1.59 -6.07
N SER A 140 -2.92 2.18 -5.98
CA SER A 140 -3.91 2.18 -7.06
C SER A 140 -3.43 2.95 -8.29
N ASP A 141 -2.44 3.85 -8.13
CA ASP A 141 -1.97 4.74 -9.18
C ASP A 141 -0.66 4.35 -9.85
N ARG A 142 -0.06 3.21 -9.47
CA ARG A 142 1.27 2.85 -10.00
C ARG A 142 1.34 2.86 -11.53
N THR A 143 0.24 2.46 -12.19
CA THR A 143 0.10 2.43 -13.65
C THR A 143 -0.80 3.53 -14.20
N ASN A 144 -1.14 4.52 -13.39
CA ASN A 144 -1.92 5.66 -13.82
C ASN A 144 -1.10 6.46 -14.86
N ASN A 145 -1.69 6.73 -16.02
CA ASN A 145 -1.04 7.48 -17.10
C ASN A 145 -0.78 8.95 -16.72
N ALA A 146 -1.42 9.45 -15.65
CA ALA A 146 -1.14 10.73 -15.01
C ALA A 146 0.36 10.87 -14.70
N ARG A 147 1.04 9.75 -14.46
CA ARG A 147 2.48 9.69 -14.20
C ARG A 147 3.36 10.18 -15.36
N HIS A 148 2.82 10.31 -16.57
CA HIS A 148 3.52 10.97 -17.67
C HIS A 148 3.62 12.50 -17.49
N ALA A 149 2.64 13.10 -16.81
CA ALA A 149 2.62 14.53 -16.49
C ALA A 149 3.22 14.79 -15.09
N VAL A 150 2.80 14.02 -14.09
CA VAL A 150 3.21 14.13 -12.69
C VAL A 150 3.93 12.83 -12.26
N PRO A 151 5.27 12.74 -12.35
CA PRO A 151 5.99 11.46 -12.18
C PRO A 151 5.70 10.68 -10.89
N ALA A 152 5.42 11.39 -9.80
CA ALA A 152 5.11 10.83 -8.48
C ALA A 152 3.60 10.72 -8.19
N TYR A 153 2.72 10.93 -9.17
CA TYR A 153 1.26 10.93 -8.99
C TYR A 153 0.78 9.81 -8.05
N PRO A 154 -0.08 10.11 -7.05
CA PRO A 154 -0.77 11.40 -6.83
C PRO A 154 0.07 12.47 -6.13
N PHE A 155 1.35 12.21 -5.82
CA PHE A 155 2.20 13.14 -5.09
C PHE A 155 2.87 14.18 -5.99
N GLU A 156 3.10 15.36 -5.40
CA GLU A 156 3.94 16.44 -5.90
C GLU A 156 4.78 17.02 -4.73
N PRO A 157 5.67 16.20 -4.13
CA PRO A 157 6.38 16.60 -2.93
C PRO A 157 7.48 17.62 -3.27
N PRO A 158 7.79 18.58 -2.37
CA PRO A 158 8.96 19.44 -2.52
C PRO A 158 10.26 18.62 -2.34
N PRO A 159 11.44 19.19 -2.69
CA PRO A 159 12.72 18.58 -2.37
C PRO A 159 12.88 18.26 -0.88
N ALA A 160 13.75 17.30 -0.54
CA ALA A 160 13.90 16.71 0.80
C ALA A 160 13.90 17.73 1.96
N ALA A 161 14.67 18.82 1.84
CA ALA A 161 14.70 19.88 2.85
C ALA A 161 13.32 20.52 3.08
N GLY A 162 12.63 20.91 2.01
CA GLY A 162 11.30 21.50 2.09
C GLY A 162 10.19 20.50 2.44
N PHE A 163 10.43 19.21 2.21
CA PHE A 163 9.53 18.13 2.61
C PHE A 163 9.55 17.96 4.12
N ARG A 164 10.75 17.87 4.71
CA ARG A 164 10.93 17.71 6.15
C ARG A 164 10.38 18.88 6.97
N ASP A 165 10.55 20.11 6.48
CA ASP A 165 10.06 21.33 7.15
C ASP A 165 8.52 21.37 7.31
N ARG A 166 7.81 20.53 6.58
CA ARG A 166 6.34 20.44 6.55
C ARG A 166 5.80 19.20 7.27
N LEU A 167 6.68 18.47 7.97
CA LEU A 167 6.33 17.29 8.73
C LEU A 167 6.52 17.53 10.23
N HIS A 168 5.70 16.86 11.02
CA HIS A 168 5.71 16.94 12.48
C HIS A 168 5.87 15.54 13.06
N GLU A 169 6.70 15.43 14.10
CA GLU A 169 6.93 14.17 14.79
C GLU A 169 5.67 13.74 15.54
N LEU A 170 5.43 12.42 15.58
CA LEU A 170 4.35 11.79 16.33
C LEU A 170 4.91 10.88 17.42
N GLU A 171 4.24 10.87 18.55
CA GLU A 171 4.41 9.80 19.53
C GLU A 171 3.83 8.49 18.99
N PRO A 172 4.31 7.32 19.44
CA PRO A 172 3.84 6.02 18.96
C PRO A 172 2.32 5.83 19.07
N ALA A 173 1.69 6.35 20.14
CA ALA A 173 0.24 6.30 20.30
C ALA A 173 -0.49 7.13 19.22
N GLY A 174 -0.01 8.34 18.94
CA GLY A 174 -0.52 9.19 17.87
C GLY A 174 -0.39 8.52 16.51
N ALA A 175 0.78 7.94 16.20
CA ALA A 175 1.03 7.21 14.95
C ALA A 175 0.07 6.04 14.71
N VAL A 176 -0.24 5.25 15.76
CA VAL A 176 -1.22 4.15 15.66
C VAL A 176 -2.60 4.70 15.29
N THR A 177 -3.05 5.79 15.93
CA THR A 177 -4.36 6.37 15.62
C THR A 177 -4.39 7.06 14.25
N ALA A 178 -3.29 7.70 13.85
CA ALA A 178 -3.13 8.31 12.52
C ALA A 178 -3.21 7.27 11.40
N LEU A 179 -2.63 6.09 11.60
CA LEU A 179 -2.76 4.99 10.65
C LEU A 179 -4.16 4.38 10.67
N ALA A 180 -4.74 4.16 11.85
CA ALA A 180 -6.06 3.53 11.97
C ALA A 180 -7.18 4.39 11.37
N VAL A 181 -7.08 5.73 11.48
CA VAL A 181 -8.09 6.64 10.92
C VAL A 181 -8.10 6.62 9.38
N MET A 182 -7.03 6.17 8.72
CA MET A 182 -6.98 6.03 7.25
C MET A 182 -7.93 4.95 6.72
N ALA A 183 -8.52 4.12 7.60
CA ALA A 183 -9.62 3.21 7.23
C ALA A 183 -10.95 3.95 6.99
N GLU A 184 -11.03 5.25 7.28
CA GLU A 184 -12.13 6.13 6.88
C GLU A 184 -12.00 6.53 5.40
N GLU A 185 -13.14 6.65 4.72
CA GLU A 185 -13.20 7.37 3.45
C GLU A 185 -13.54 8.84 3.74
N TRP A 186 -12.94 9.77 3.01
CA TRP A 186 -13.07 11.21 3.28
C TRP A 186 -14.50 11.76 3.16
N GLU A 187 -15.31 11.15 2.32
CA GLU A 187 -16.72 11.53 2.08
C GLU A 187 -17.74 10.61 2.78
N ASP A 188 -17.31 9.54 3.43
CA ASP A 188 -18.20 8.65 4.18
C ASP A 188 -18.38 9.12 5.63
N ASP A 189 -19.61 9.01 6.15
CA ASP A 189 -19.94 9.37 7.54
C ASP A 189 -19.87 8.14 8.46
N ARG A 190 -18.83 7.31 8.26
CA ARG A 190 -18.57 6.11 9.06
C ARG A 190 -17.24 6.21 9.79
N PRO A 191 -17.09 7.08 10.80
CA PRO A 191 -15.81 7.28 11.46
C PRO A 191 -15.41 6.06 12.31
N VAL A 192 -14.11 5.77 12.37
CA VAL A 192 -13.53 4.61 13.05
C VAL A 192 -13.93 4.56 14.53
N ARG A 193 -14.04 5.73 15.20
CA ARG A 193 -14.46 5.82 16.61
C ARG A 193 -15.81 5.17 16.92
N SER A 194 -16.72 5.08 15.93
CA SER A 194 -18.05 4.46 16.08
C SER A 194 -18.16 3.06 15.47
N ARG A 195 -17.10 2.56 14.82
CA ARG A 195 -17.13 1.23 14.18
C ARG A 195 -17.02 0.11 15.23
N PRO A 196 -17.81 -0.97 15.14
CA PRO A 196 -17.68 -2.11 16.06
C PRO A 196 -16.30 -2.80 15.96
N GLU A 197 -15.65 -2.72 14.80
CA GLU A 197 -14.31 -3.25 14.53
C GLU A 197 -13.15 -2.32 14.94
N ARG A 198 -13.40 -1.18 15.61
CA ARG A 198 -12.38 -0.17 15.99
C ARG A 198 -11.13 -0.78 16.60
N ASP A 199 -11.28 -1.64 17.60
CA ASP A 199 -10.14 -2.19 18.34
C ASP A 199 -9.30 -3.13 17.47
N ALA A 200 -9.92 -3.82 16.49
CA ALA A 200 -9.22 -4.63 15.52
C ALA A 200 -8.41 -3.75 14.54
N LEU A 201 -8.97 -2.62 14.08
CA LEU A 201 -8.26 -1.67 13.23
C LEU A 201 -7.04 -1.05 13.94
N LEU A 202 -7.19 -0.68 15.22
CA LEU A 202 -6.08 -0.20 16.05
C LEU A 202 -5.00 -1.27 16.29
N ALA A 203 -5.41 -2.54 16.42
CA ALA A 203 -4.47 -3.65 16.55
C ALA A 203 -3.70 -3.90 15.24
N ASP A 204 -4.39 -3.87 14.10
CA ASP A 204 -3.77 -4.00 12.77
C ASP A 204 -2.81 -2.83 12.51
N ALA A 205 -3.21 -1.59 12.81
CA ALA A 205 -2.33 -0.42 12.70
C ALA A 205 -1.03 -0.58 13.53
N ARG A 206 -1.15 -1.01 14.80
CA ARG A 206 0.03 -1.27 15.64
C ARG A 206 0.91 -2.37 15.05
N PHE A 207 0.30 -3.48 14.62
CA PHE A 207 1.03 -4.58 14.00
C PHE A 207 1.78 -4.17 12.74
N LEU A 208 1.21 -3.26 11.95
CA LEU A 208 1.88 -2.72 10.77
C LEU A 208 3.09 -1.86 11.13
N LEU A 209 2.98 -1.02 12.17
CA LEU A 209 4.05 -0.15 12.63
C LEU A 209 5.17 -0.90 13.37
N ASP A 210 4.86 -2.04 14.01
CA ASP A 210 5.86 -2.91 14.66
C ASP A 210 6.94 -3.42 13.68
N ARG A 211 6.64 -3.40 12.36
CA ARG A 211 7.61 -3.71 11.31
C ARG A 211 8.89 -2.87 11.40
N TYR A 212 8.78 -1.63 11.85
CA TYR A 212 9.86 -0.64 11.91
C TYR A 212 10.69 -0.74 13.20
N GLY A 213 10.53 -1.85 13.95
CA GLY A 213 11.38 -2.18 15.09
C GLY A 213 10.92 -1.54 16.41
N PRO A 214 11.74 -1.60 17.47
CA PRO A 214 11.34 -1.19 18.81
C PRO A 214 11.43 0.32 19.07
N ALA A 215 12.14 1.08 18.23
CA ALA A 215 12.32 2.53 18.40
C ALA A 215 12.25 3.30 17.06
N PRO A 216 11.15 3.15 16.28
CA PRO A 216 10.94 3.93 15.08
C PRO A 216 10.61 5.39 15.42
N GLN A 217 10.94 6.29 14.49
CA GLN A 217 10.44 7.67 14.50
C GLN A 217 9.23 7.77 13.58
N PHE A 218 8.21 8.51 14.01
CA PHE A 218 6.99 8.69 13.24
C PHE A 218 6.81 10.16 12.87
N TRP A 219 6.34 10.41 11.65
CA TRP A 219 6.13 11.76 11.13
C TRP A 219 4.80 11.85 10.40
N THR A 220 4.15 13.02 10.45
CA THR A 220 2.91 13.28 9.72
C THR A 220 2.91 14.68 9.11
N ASN A 221 2.12 14.88 8.07
CA ASN A 221 1.84 16.20 7.50
C ASN A 221 0.69 16.92 8.23
N ALA A 222 0.05 16.28 9.22
CA ALA A 222 -1.02 16.89 10.01
C ALA A 222 -0.48 18.00 10.92
N ARG A 223 -0.98 19.23 10.73
CA ARG A 223 -0.51 20.43 11.44
C ARG A 223 -0.76 20.39 12.93
N ASP A 224 -1.83 19.71 13.35
CA ASP A 224 -2.18 19.62 14.76
C ASP A 224 -1.12 18.85 15.57
N ALA A 225 -0.36 17.94 14.93
CA ALA A 225 0.75 17.23 15.55
C ALA A 225 1.92 18.14 15.97
N ALA A 226 2.03 19.34 15.39
CA ALA A 226 3.03 20.33 15.80
C ALA A 226 2.86 20.78 17.26
N SER A 227 1.61 20.79 17.75
CA SER A 227 1.27 21.15 19.13
C SER A 227 0.89 19.96 20.01
N ASP A 228 0.47 18.85 19.40
CA ASP A 228 0.02 17.64 20.09
C ASP A 228 0.52 16.37 19.36
N PRO A 229 1.79 15.95 19.58
CA PRO A 229 2.35 14.76 18.95
C PRO A 229 1.64 13.44 19.31
N ALA A 230 0.84 13.44 20.39
CA ALA A 230 0.08 12.28 20.85
C ALA A 230 -1.40 12.33 20.44
N ARG A 231 -1.77 13.24 19.53
CA ARG A 231 -3.14 13.45 19.09
C ARG A 231 -3.83 12.13 18.74
N ASP A 232 -5.04 11.95 19.27
CA ASP A 232 -5.91 10.84 18.92
C ASP A 232 -6.70 11.16 17.65
N PHE A 233 -6.15 10.73 16.50
CA PHE A 233 -6.77 10.94 15.20
C PHE A 233 -8.06 10.16 15.02
N VAL A 234 -8.22 9.02 15.70
CA VAL A 234 -9.47 8.24 15.64
C VAL A 234 -10.60 8.98 16.32
N GLN A 235 -10.33 9.63 17.47
CA GLN A 235 -11.35 10.46 18.13
C GLN A 235 -11.68 11.72 17.36
N ALA A 236 -10.68 12.34 16.72
CA ALA A 236 -10.87 13.51 15.88
C ALA A 236 -11.64 13.21 14.59
N GLY A 237 -11.40 12.03 13.99
CA GLY A 237 -11.87 11.65 12.66
C GLY A 237 -10.93 12.13 11.55
N LEU A 238 -11.03 11.52 10.38
CA LEU A 238 -10.20 11.86 9.21
C LEU A 238 -10.58 13.24 8.65
N LYS A 239 -11.88 13.47 8.49
CA LYS A 239 -12.45 14.69 7.90
C LYS A 239 -12.09 15.94 8.70
N GLY A 240 -11.61 16.97 8.01
CA GLY A 240 -11.21 18.24 8.62
C GLY A 240 -9.82 18.24 9.23
N THR A 241 -9.03 17.18 9.06
CA THR A 241 -7.61 17.16 9.44
C THR A 241 -6.85 18.17 8.58
N ARG A 242 -6.30 19.21 9.20
CA ARG A 242 -5.53 20.22 8.49
C ARG A 242 -4.11 19.73 8.26
N VAL A 243 -3.66 19.77 7.02
CA VAL A 243 -2.35 19.24 6.63
C VAL A 243 -1.47 20.25 5.90
N HIS A 244 -0.17 19.95 5.84
CA HIS A 244 0.70 20.44 4.79
C HIS A 244 0.55 19.57 3.55
N GLY A 245 0.17 20.18 2.43
CA GLY A 245 -0.16 19.45 1.21
C GLY A 245 1.08 18.96 0.44
N PHE A 246 1.01 17.73 -0.03
CA PHE A 246 1.97 17.06 -0.93
C PHE A 246 1.30 16.33 -2.09
N ILE A 247 -0.03 16.33 -2.21
CA ILE A 247 -0.72 15.88 -3.42
C ILE A 247 -0.62 16.93 -4.53
N THR A 248 -0.69 16.47 -5.77
CA THR A 248 -0.79 17.36 -6.94
C THR A 248 -2.14 18.09 -6.96
N GLY A 249 -2.13 19.33 -7.43
CA GLY A 249 -3.35 20.09 -7.74
C GLY A 249 -3.89 19.87 -9.15
N GLU A 250 -3.28 18.97 -9.93
CA GLU A 250 -3.73 18.67 -11.29
C GLU A 250 -4.98 17.79 -11.31
N TYR A 251 -6.02 18.26 -12.01
CA TYR A 251 -7.20 17.45 -12.35
C TYR A 251 -6.86 16.50 -13.50
N ILE A 252 -6.73 15.20 -13.20
CA ILE A 252 -6.30 14.20 -14.19
C ILE A 252 -7.27 13.01 -14.19
N ASN A 253 -7.63 12.54 -15.39
CA ASN A 253 -8.52 11.39 -15.60
C ASN A 253 -9.91 11.50 -14.95
N GLY A 254 -10.38 12.72 -14.72
CA GLY A 254 -11.68 12.95 -14.10
C GLY A 254 -11.66 12.96 -12.58
N ILE A 255 -10.49 12.81 -11.95
CA ILE A 255 -10.32 12.73 -10.50
C ILE A 255 -9.75 14.05 -9.99
N ASP A 256 -10.42 14.64 -9.00
CA ASP A 256 -9.92 15.75 -8.19
C ASP A 256 -9.42 15.22 -6.84
N LEU A 257 -8.22 15.63 -6.44
CA LEU A 257 -7.63 15.28 -5.15
C LEU A 257 -7.68 16.49 -4.24
N PHE A 258 -8.44 16.40 -3.14
CA PHE A 258 -8.80 17.59 -2.36
C PHE A 258 -8.39 17.53 -0.88
N GLU A 259 -8.14 16.33 -0.35
CA GLU A 259 -7.69 16.14 1.03
C GLU A 259 -6.65 15.04 1.11
N GLU A 260 -5.81 15.08 2.14
CA GLU A 260 -4.83 14.04 2.38
C GLU A 260 -4.47 13.91 3.86
N LEU A 261 -3.98 12.73 4.24
CA LEU A 261 -3.33 12.50 5.52
C LEU A 261 -2.19 11.51 5.32
N GLY A 262 -1.00 11.91 5.76
CA GLY A 262 0.22 11.10 5.67
C GLY A 262 0.73 10.67 7.02
N LEU A 263 1.29 9.45 7.06
CA LEU A 263 2.10 8.93 8.14
C LEU A 263 3.36 8.31 7.53
N ILE A 264 4.50 8.66 8.12
CA ILE A 264 5.80 8.12 7.77
C ILE A 264 6.38 7.43 9.00
N ALA A 265 6.89 6.21 8.82
CA ALA A 265 7.65 5.48 9.84
C ALA A 265 9.11 5.35 9.39
N VAL A 266 10.05 5.67 10.26
CA VAL A 266 11.49 5.63 9.97
C VAL A 266 12.20 4.78 11.00
N SER A 267 12.91 3.76 10.55
CA SER A 267 13.83 2.96 11.36
C SER A 267 15.27 3.09 10.84
N GLY A 268 16.20 2.36 11.46
CA GLY A 268 17.59 2.29 10.98
C GLY A 268 17.74 1.63 9.61
N ASP A 269 16.81 0.75 9.24
CA ASP A 269 16.93 -0.10 8.05
C ASP A 269 15.82 0.12 7.01
N GLU A 270 14.67 0.65 7.43
CA GLU A 270 13.48 0.77 6.58
C GLU A 270 12.75 2.11 6.79
N VAL A 271 12.09 2.57 5.74
CA VAL A 271 11.13 3.67 5.77
C VAL A 271 9.76 3.19 5.26
N GLY A 272 8.70 3.63 5.90
CA GLY A 272 7.31 3.36 5.56
C GLY A 272 6.57 4.63 5.23
N VAL A 273 5.76 4.59 4.17
CA VAL A 273 4.87 5.68 3.77
C VAL A 273 3.46 5.13 3.71
N PHE A 274 2.57 5.73 4.50
CA PHE A 274 1.14 5.47 4.55
C PHE A 274 0.42 6.78 4.24
N TRP A 275 -0.44 6.79 3.24
CA TRP A 275 -1.09 8.01 2.79
C TRP A 275 -2.54 7.74 2.43
N SER A 276 -3.46 8.53 2.93
CA SER A 276 -4.87 8.51 2.54
C SER A 276 -5.20 9.75 1.71
N PHE A 277 -6.06 9.57 0.70
CA PHE A 277 -6.44 10.63 -0.25
C PHE A 277 -7.96 10.81 -0.29
N GLY A 278 -8.40 12.05 -0.20
CA GLY A 278 -9.75 12.45 -0.59
C GLY A 278 -9.78 12.65 -2.09
N ALA A 279 -10.61 11.87 -2.78
CA ALA A 279 -10.74 11.91 -4.23
C ALA A 279 -12.21 11.86 -4.68
N TYR A 280 -12.53 12.64 -5.71
CA TYR A 280 -13.87 12.74 -6.30
C TYR A 280 -13.82 12.73 -7.82
#